data_AF-A0A7W4Z7N9-F1
#
_entry.id   AF-A0A7W4Z7N9-F1
#
_cell.length_a   1.000
_cell.length_b   1.000
_cell.length_c   1.000
_cell.angle_alpha   90.00
_cell.angle_beta   90.00
_cell.angle_gamma   90.00
#
_symmetry.space_group_name_H-M   'P 1'
#
loop_
_entity.id
_entity.type
_entity.pdbx_description
1 polymer ?
#
loop_
_entity_poly.entity_id
_entity_poly.type
_entity_poly.pdbx_seq_one_letter_code
_entity_poly.pdbx_strand_id
1 'polypeptide(L)'
;MKQAYDHSAPKKPTNLSLNQELLTEAKRLKINLSATLEKALAAEVKTRQEQEWLKKNRESLEACNDFVEKHGLFSDSFRGF
;
A
#
# COMPACT_ATOMS: atom_id res chain seq x y z
N MET A 1 10.00 2.90 4.21
CA MET A 1 8.77 2.36 3.59
C MET A 1 8.84 2.62 2.09
N LYS A 2 8.64 1.60 1.24
CA LYS A 2 8.54 1.83 -0.22
C LYS A 2 7.36 2.76 -0.48
N GLN A 3 7.59 3.86 -1.17
CA GLN A 3 6.50 4.69 -1.69
C GLN A 3 5.76 3.89 -2.75
N ALA A 4 4.42 3.93 -2.71
CA ALA A 4 3.58 3.19 -3.64
C ALA A 4 3.68 3.73 -5.08
N TYR A 5 4.09 4.99 -5.25
CA TYR A 5 4.30 5.68 -6.52
C TYR A 5 5.21 6.91 -6.33
N ASP A 6 5.74 7.45 -7.43
CA ASP A 6 6.58 8.65 -7.45
C ASP A 6 5.72 9.92 -7.42
N HIS A 7 5.89 10.75 -6.38
CA HIS A 7 5.19 12.03 -6.22
C HIS A 7 5.70 13.14 -7.14
N SER A 8 6.90 12.98 -7.72
CA SER A 8 7.51 13.95 -8.65
C SER A 8 7.11 13.71 -10.11
N ALA A 9 6.46 12.57 -10.40
CA ALA A 9 6.01 12.25 -11.73
C ALA A 9 4.93 13.23 -12.22
N PRO A 10 4.95 13.63 -13.51
CA PRO A 10 3.98 14.57 -14.05
C PRO A 10 2.56 13.99 -14.00
N LYS A 11 1.60 14.81 -13.55
CA LYS A 11 0.18 14.42 -13.51
C LYS A 11 -0.36 14.27 -14.92
N LYS A 12 -0.85 13.07 -15.25
CA LYS A 12 -1.52 12.82 -16.53
C LYS A 12 -3.02 13.10 -16.41
N PRO A 13 -3.60 13.98 -17.25
CA PRO A 13 -5.05 14.14 -17.29
C PRO A 13 -5.68 12.82 -17.72
N THR A 14 -6.61 12.32 -16.90
CA THR A 14 -7.27 11.03 -17.09
C THR A 14 -8.77 11.28 -17.11
N ASN A 15 -9.45 10.84 -18.17
CA ASN A 15 -10.91 10.91 -18.26
C ASN A 15 -11.51 9.79 -17.41
N LEU A 16 -12.43 10.15 -16.51
CA LEU A 16 -13.04 9.24 -15.56
C LEU A 16 -14.52 9.56 -15.38
N SER A 17 -15.32 8.50 -15.32
CA SER A 17 -16.77 8.59 -15.14
C SER A 17 -17.10 8.46 -13.66
N LEU A 18 -17.71 9.49 -13.09
CA LEU A 18 -18.15 9.55 -11.70
C LEU A 18 -19.63 9.88 -11.63
N ASN A 19 -20.26 9.51 -10.51
CA ASN A 19 -21.66 9.83 -10.25
C ASN A 19 -21.89 11.35 -10.23
N GLN A 20 -22.94 11.82 -10.92
CA GLN A 20 -23.22 13.24 -11.08
C GLN A 20 -23.61 13.94 -9.77
N GLU A 21 -24.37 13.28 -8.89
CA GLU A 21 -24.76 13.83 -7.59
C GLU A 21 -23.53 13.99 -6.70
N LEU A 22 -22.64 12.99 -6.69
CA LEU A 22 -21.38 13.05 -5.95
C LEU A 22 -20.49 14.20 -6.41
N LEU A 23 -20.40 14.44 -7.73
CA LEU A 23 -19.66 15.58 -8.28
C LEU A 23 -20.27 16.92 -7.86
N THR A 24 -21.60 17.00 -7.86
CA THR A 24 -22.34 18.21 -7.47
C THR A 24 -22.09 18.52 -5.99
N GLU A 25 -22.16 17.51 -5.14
CA GLU A 25 -21.92 17.64 -3.71
C GLU A 25 -20.46 17.99 -3.40
N ALA A 26 -19.50 17.36 -4.10
CA ALA A 26 -18.09 17.68 -3.96
C ALA A 26 -17.80 19.14 -4.35
N LYS A 27 -18.43 19.65 -5.42
CA LYS A 27 -18.33 21.06 -5.82
C LYS A 27 -18.96 21.99 -4.77
N ARG A 28 -20.15 21.65 -4.25
CA ARG A 28 -20.83 22.40 -3.18
C ARG A 28 -19.95 22.53 -1.94
N LEU A 29 -19.26 21.45 -1.58
CA LEU A 29 -18.35 21.38 -0.44
C LEU A 29 -16.94 21.94 -0.73
N LYS A 30 -16.68 22.46 -1.93
CA LYS A 30 -15.37 22.97 -2.37
C LYS A 30 -14.24 21.94 -2.23
N ILE A 31 -14.56 20.66 -2.39
CA ILE A 31 -13.59 19.57 -2.33
C ILE A 31 -12.71 19.63 -3.57
N ASN A 32 -11.39 19.53 -3.40
CA ASN A 32 -10.46 19.39 -4.52
C ASN A 32 -10.50 17.95 -5.03
N LEU A 33 -11.23 17.71 -6.11
CA LEU A 33 -11.41 16.36 -6.68
C LEU A 33 -10.07 15.70 -7.03
N SER A 34 -9.16 16.44 -7.67
CA SER A 34 -7.88 15.89 -8.10
C SER A 34 -7.06 15.40 -6.91
N ALA A 35 -6.89 16.24 -5.88
CA ALA A 35 -6.14 15.86 -4.68
C ALA A 35 -6.80 14.72 -3.90
N THR A 36 -8.13 14.71 -3.83
CA THR A 36 -8.89 13.69 -3.11
C THR A 36 -8.81 12.33 -3.81
N LEU A 37 -9.00 12.30 -5.14
CA LEU A 37 -8.85 11.08 -5.93
C LEU A 37 -7.42 10.56 -5.87
N GLU A 38 -6.42 11.43 -6.01
CA GLU A 38 -5.01 11.03 -5.95
C GLU A 38 -4.67 10.38 -4.62
N LYS A 39 -5.13 10.96 -3.50
CA LYS A 39 -4.94 10.39 -2.16
C LYS A 39 -5.66 9.05 -1.98
N ALA A 40 -6.91 8.95 -2.44
CA ALA A 40 -7.69 7.72 -2.34
C ALA A 40 -7.08 6.59 -3.17
N LEU A 41 -6.66 6.91 -4.41
CA LEU A 41 -6.03 5.96 -5.31
C LEU A 41 -4.66 5.51 -4.77
N ALA A 42 -3.86 6.44 -4.24
CA ALA A 42 -2.60 6.12 -3.57
C ALA A 42 -2.77 5.10 -2.43
N ALA A 43 -3.80 5.28 -1.60
CA ALA A 43 -4.09 4.39 -0.48
C ALA A 43 -4.52 3.00 -0.96
N GLU A 44 -5.39 2.91 -1.98
CA GLU A 44 -5.81 1.63 -2.56
C GLU A 44 -4.63 0.91 -3.22
N VAL A 45 -3.82 1.62 -4.02
CA VAL A 45 -2.64 1.06 -4.69
C VAL A 45 -1.64 0.52 -3.65
N LYS A 46 -1.39 1.26 -2.57
CA LYS A 46 -0.52 0.80 -1.48
C LYS A 46 -1.05 -0.49 -0.87
N THR A 47 -2.33 -0.53 -0.52
CA THR A 47 -2.98 -1.71 0.08
C THR A 47 -2.85 -2.93 -0.83
N ARG A 48 -3.09 -2.77 -2.13
CA ARG A 48 -2.95 -3.85 -3.12
C ARG A 48 -1.52 -4.33 -3.28
N GLN A 49 -0.54 -3.42 -3.31
CA GLN A 49 0.87 -3.78 -3.37
C GLN A 49 1.32 -4.55 -2.12
N GLU A 50 0.84 -4.16 -0.94
CA GLU A 50 1.12 -4.88 0.31
C GLU A 50 0.52 -6.30 0.29
N GLN A 51 -0.71 -6.44 -0.18
CA GLN A 51 -1.35 -7.76 -0.36
C GLN A 51 -0.60 -8.64 -1.37
N GLU A 52 -0.20 -8.09 -2.50
CA GLU A 52 0.61 -8.81 -3.48
C GLU A 52 1.98 -9.20 -2.92
N TRP A 53 2.62 -8.31 -2.17
CA TRP A 53 3.90 -8.59 -1.54
C TRP A 53 3.77 -9.72 -0.52
N LEU A 54 2.76 -9.69 0.34
CA LEU A 54 2.48 -10.76 1.30
C LEU A 54 2.24 -12.08 0.58
N LYS A 55 1.44 -12.08 -0.49
CA LYS A 55 1.18 -13.29 -1.28
C LYS A 55 2.45 -13.86 -1.90
N LYS A 56 3.32 -13.01 -2.45
CA LYS A 56 4.59 -13.43 -3.08
C LYS A 56 5.63 -13.90 -2.07
N ASN A 57 5.66 -13.31 -0.88
CA ASN A 57 6.67 -13.62 0.14
C ASN A 57 6.20 -14.69 1.12
N ARG A 58 4.96 -15.18 1.03
CA ARG A 58 4.42 -16.19 1.94
C ARG A 58 5.29 -17.45 1.98
N GLU A 59 5.69 -17.98 0.84
CA GLU A 59 6.55 -19.17 0.77
C GLU A 59 7.93 -18.92 1.38
N SER A 60 8.53 -17.74 1.13
CA SER A 60 9.82 -17.36 1.74
C SER A 60 9.72 -17.15 3.25
N LEU A 61 8.59 -16.61 3.73
CA LEU A 61 8.32 -16.42 5.15
C LEU A 61 8.10 -17.77 5.86
N GLU A 62 7.34 -18.68 5.25
CA GLU A 62 7.18 -20.06 5.75
C GLU A 62 8.54 -20.78 5.81
N ALA A 63 9.35 -20.70 4.75
CA ALA A 63 10.69 -21.28 4.75
C ALA A 63 11.62 -20.67 5.82
N CYS A 64 11.52 -19.35 6.06
CA CYS A 64 12.27 -18.70 7.14
C CYS A 64 11.78 -19.14 8.53
N ASN A 65 10.46 -19.25 8.72
CA ASN A 65 9.88 -19.73 9.97
C ASN A 65 10.31 -21.18 10.26
N ASP A 66 10.20 -22.06 9.27
CA ASP A 66 10.68 -23.44 9.34
C ASP A 66 12.17 -23.53 9.69
N PHE A 67 12.99 -22.66 9.10
CA PHE A 67 14.41 -22.59 9.38
C PHE A 67 14.68 -22.16 10.83
N VAL A 68 13.96 -21.15 11.33
CA VAL A 68 14.06 -20.69 12.72
C VAL A 68 13.55 -21.73 13.71
N GLU A 69 12.46 -22.45 13.41
CA GLU A 69 11.98 -23.54 14.25
C GLU A 69 12.97 -24.70 14.32
N LYS A 70 13.62 -25.04 13.20
CA LYS A 70 14.58 -26.15 13.13
C LYS A 70 15.95 -25.80 13.72
N HIS A 71 16.41 -24.56 13.57
CA HIS A 71 17.78 -24.17 13.90
C HIS A 71 17.89 -23.16 15.04
N GLY A 72 16.77 -22.63 15.54
CA GLY A 72 16.75 -21.53 16.51
C GLY A 72 17.19 -20.19 15.89
N LEU A 73 17.10 -19.10 16.64
CA LEU A 73 17.70 -17.84 16.22
C LEU A 73 19.16 -17.77 16.69
N PHE A 74 20.02 -17.21 15.84
CA PHE A 74 21.41 -16.90 16.22
C PHE A 74 21.50 -16.04 17.50
N SER A 75 20.52 -15.14 17.70
CA SER A 75 20.43 -14.28 18.88
C SER A 75 19.98 -15.00 20.15
N ASP A 76 19.49 -16.25 20.07
CA ASP A 76 19.05 -16.99 21.26
C ASP A 76 20.23 -17.28 22.21
N SER A 77 21.45 -17.38 21.69
CA SER A 77 22.67 -17.53 22.50
C SER A 77 23.09 -16.25 23.25
N PHE A 78 22.48 -15.10 22.94
CA PHE A 78 22.80 -13.80 23.52
C PHE A 78 21.61 -13.17 24.27
N ARG A 79 20.49 -13.89 24.38
CA ARG A 79 19.28 -13.40 25.06
C ARG A 79 19.47 -13.58 26.58
N GLY A 80 19.96 -12.53 27.25
CA GLY A 80 20.02 -12.48 28.71
C GLY A 80 18.61 -12.33 29.32
N PHE A 81 18.34 -13.08 30.39
CA PHE A 81 17.11 -13.02 31.18
C PHE A 81 17.15 -11.89 32.21
#